data_AF-A0AAD8KHL9-F1
#
_entry.id   AF-A0AAD8KHL9-F1
#
_cell.length_a   1.000
_cell.length_b   1.000
_cell.length_c   1.000
_cell.angle_alpha   90.00
_cell.angle_beta   90.00
_cell.angle_gamma   90.00
#
_symmetry.space_group_name_H-M   'P 1'
#
loop_
_entity.id
_entity.type
_entity.pdbx_description
1 polymer ?
#
loop_
_entity_poly.entity_id
_entity_poly.type
_entity_poly.pdbx_seq_one_letter_code
_entity_poly.pdbx_strand_id
1 'polypeptide(L)'
;MKNHYLVMFVTLTFGFMIMPSILAWSPKLESTIADTEDYAPNTNADAMEAYNPDLFSGMFESPTRRELDECATKNVIDKCWRCKPDWAENRQALADCVAGFAKGTTGGAGGEIYTVTSSADDDATNPTPGTLRYGAAQKKPLWIIFEKDMVITLKHTLVVTDDKTIDGRGAKVEIAHGGGVTIHGVKNVIVHGINIHDVKEMPGFGGRSGCDGDAITVKSSSKIWIDHCTLSKGPDGLIDVTVGSTGVTISNCKFHNHDKAVLLGADDSHTEDKNMHVTVAFNRFESVVQRMPRCRFGFFQVVNNDHKGWGIYAIGGSSNPTILSQGNRFHAPGEKHLKQVTMRTNAKEDEWKNWNWRSSDKDVFENGAFFVPSGSDPQLTPEQQAHMIEAAPGADVPHLTSCAGALSCVPGRPYSPKVFIGHSIYKGKAALTVEPRPPEFAPLDSGAFKLTKEGFISLQFAPAAGVRQYDWSRKQVFSLSVTEIGSIISLGARDSCEFFHDPFKGKSDEGRVRKVLKVEPLPDGSGHFFNLSVQNKLINMDESIYIPVTKAEFAILISAFNFAVPYLLGWHTFVSSIKPEGTGGLNNANSRYGADLEWSR
;
A
#
# COMPACT_ATOMS: atom_id res chain seq x y z
N MET A 1 -83.78 -7.12 20.78
CA MET A 1 -84.44 -7.96 19.76
C MET A 1 -83.73 -9.31 19.71
N LYS A 2 -84.50 -10.38 19.45
CA LYS A 2 -84.13 -11.74 18.99
C LYS A 2 -82.67 -12.24 19.11
N ASN A 3 -82.57 -13.36 19.83
CA ASN A 3 -81.72 -14.55 19.59
C ASN A 3 -80.24 -14.49 20.05
N HIS A 4 -79.66 -15.48 20.75
CA HIS A 4 -79.76 -16.97 20.72
C HIS A 4 -78.90 -17.61 19.59
N TYR A 5 -78.17 -18.73 19.79
CA TYR A 5 -78.19 -19.70 20.89
C TYR A 5 -76.91 -20.60 20.99
N LEU A 6 -76.62 -21.12 22.21
CA LEU A 6 -76.32 -22.54 22.58
C LEU A 6 -75.06 -23.26 21.95
N VAL A 7 -74.02 -23.74 22.68
CA VAL A 7 -73.89 -25.01 23.51
C VAL A 7 -73.25 -26.20 22.72
N MET A 8 -72.65 -27.29 23.25
CA MET A 8 -72.35 -27.83 24.61
C MET A 8 -70.82 -27.76 24.93
N PHE A 9 -70.26 -27.86 26.15
CA PHE A 9 -70.52 -28.61 27.41
C PHE A 9 -69.94 -30.04 27.51
N VAL A 10 -69.21 -30.29 28.62
CA VAL A 10 -68.79 -31.55 29.33
C VAL A 10 -67.39 -31.25 29.94
N THR A 11 -67.19 -30.90 31.22
CA THR A 11 -67.42 -31.59 32.52
C THR A 11 -66.56 -32.86 32.71
N LEU A 12 -66.01 -33.22 33.88
CA LEU A 12 -66.03 -32.70 35.27
C LEU A 12 -64.55 -32.53 35.79
N THR A 13 -64.12 -32.26 37.04
CA THR A 13 -64.70 -32.00 38.39
C THR A 13 -63.67 -31.30 39.32
N PHE A 14 -64.12 -30.75 40.47
CA PHE A 14 -63.42 -30.52 41.76
C PHE A 14 -62.10 -29.70 41.86
N GLY A 15 -62.06 -28.77 42.82
CA GLY A 15 -60.84 -28.10 43.33
C GLY A 15 -61.11 -26.76 44.03
N PHE A 16 -61.21 -26.74 45.36
CA PHE A 16 -61.69 -25.59 46.15
C PHE A 16 -60.59 -24.55 46.51
N MET A 17 -60.96 -23.25 46.41
CA MET A 17 -60.64 -22.11 47.30
C MET A 17 -59.19 -21.58 47.56
N ILE A 18 -59.08 -20.24 47.40
CA ILE A 18 -58.45 -19.20 48.27
C ILE A 18 -56.91 -19.28 48.50
N MET A 19 -56.05 -18.34 48.04
CA MET A 19 -55.84 -16.90 48.41
C MET A 19 -55.16 -16.67 49.80
N PRO A 20 -54.36 -15.58 50.02
CA PRO A 20 -52.90 -15.72 50.03
C PRO A 20 -52.19 -15.36 51.35
N SER A 21 -50.86 -15.59 51.42
CA SER A 21 -49.96 -15.19 52.53
C SER A 21 -48.47 -15.36 52.13
N ILE A 22 -47.47 -14.67 52.70
CA ILE A 22 -47.40 -13.38 53.46
C ILE A 22 -45.91 -12.94 53.60
N LEU A 23 -45.66 -11.73 54.15
CA LEU A 23 -44.37 -11.20 54.68
C LEU A 23 -43.27 -10.76 53.70
N ALA A 24 -42.35 -9.94 54.23
CA ALA A 24 -41.21 -9.33 53.56
C ALA A 24 -39.98 -9.34 54.49
N TRP A 25 -38.75 -9.38 53.93
CA TRP A 25 -37.54 -9.08 54.68
C TRP A 25 -36.35 -8.66 53.80
N SER A 26 -35.38 -7.98 54.41
CA SER A 26 -34.14 -7.50 53.79
C SER A 26 -32.95 -7.75 54.72
N PRO A 27 -31.86 -8.37 54.27
CA PRO A 27 -30.60 -8.44 55.03
C PRO A 27 -29.50 -7.53 54.44
N LYS A 28 -28.48 -7.27 55.28
CA LYS A 28 -27.25 -6.54 54.96
C LYS A 28 -26.34 -7.31 53.97
N LEU A 29 -25.34 -6.60 53.43
CA LEU A 29 -24.01 -7.16 53.15
C LEU A 29 -22.96 -6.25 53.81
N GLU A 30 -21.96 -6.82 54.49
CA GLU A 30 -21.00 -6.09 55.35
C GLU A 30 -19.74 -6.96 55.56
N SER A 31 -18.53 -6.39 55.46
CA SER A 31 -17.21 -7.09 55.39
C SER A 31 -17.02 -7.98 54.13
N THR A 32 -15.81 -8.28 53.61
CA THR A 32 -14.46 -8.38 54.24
C THR A 32 -13.38 -7.58 53.49
N ILE A 33 -12.21 -7.38 54.12
CA ILE A 33 -11.02 -6.68 53.62
C ILE A 33 -9.83 -7.67 53.51
N ALA A 34 -8.78 -7.27 52.78
CA ALA A 34 -7.47 -7.92 52.56
C ALA A 34 -7.42 -8.88 51.34
N ASP A 35 -6.30 -9.03 50.63
CA ASP A 35 -4.93 -8.54 50.92
C ASP A 35 -4.39 -7.52 49.89
N THR A 36 -3.62 -6.56 50.39
CA THR A 36 -2.53 -5.88 49.67
C THR A 36 -1.35 -5.78 50.64
N GLU A 37 -0.28 -6.54 50.43
CA GLU A 37 0.88 -6.51 51.32
C GLU A 37 1.65 -5.18 51.20
N ASP A 38 2.05 -4.64 52.35
CA ASP A 38 2.83 -3.41 52.45
C ASP A 38 4.28 -3.59 51.95
N TYR A 39 4.84 -2.49 51.44
CA TYR A 39 6.23 -2.18 51.75
C TYR A 39 6.36 -0.70 52.13
N ALA A 40 6.29 -0.44 53.43
CA ALA A 40 6.44 0.89 54.00
C ALA A 40 7.88 1.44 53.78
N PRO A 41 8.06 2.77 53.66
CA PRO A 41 9.36 3.35 53.37
C PRO A 41 10.29 3.24 54.58
N ASN A 42 11.57 2.94 54.33
CA ASN A 42 12.61 3.07 55.33
C ASN A 42 13.70 4.02 54.84
N THR A 43 14.17 4.88 55.74
CA THR A 43 14.98 6.05 55.39
C THR A 43 16.45 5.70 55.18
N ASN A 44 17.06 6.29 54.16
CA ASN A 44 18.42 6.83 54.21
C ASN A 44 18.56 7.96 53.18
N ALA A 45 19.09 9.10 53.61
CA ALA A 45 19.76 10.03 52.72
C ALA A 45 21.17 9.51 52.39
N ASP A 46 21.97 10.30 51.66
CA ASP A 46 23.38 10.04 51.33
C ASP A 46 23.66 9.00 50.23
N ALA A 47 23.14 9.29 49.03
CA ALA A 47 23.75 8.86 47.76
C ALA A 47 23.45 9.86 46.62
N MET A 48 24.14 11.01 46.60
CA MET A 48 24.23 11.84 45.39
C MET A 48 25.26 11.22 44.43
N GLU A 49 24.87 10.18 43.68
CA GLU A 49 25.55 9.89 42.41
C GLU A 49 24.98 10.80 41.32
N ALA A 50 25.88 11.36 40.51
CA ALA A 50 25.55 12.48 39.64
C ALA A 50 24.66 12.04 38.46
N TYR A 51 23.68 12.90 38.14
CA TYR A 51 23.03 12.90 36.83
C TYR A 51 24.11 13.02 35.74
N ASN A 52 24.32 11.95 34.97
CA ASN A 52 25.31 11.90 33.90
C ASN A 52 24.62 12.20 32.56
N PRO A 53 24.75 13.42 31.99
CA PRO A 53 24.12 13.76 30.72
C PRO A 53 24.73 12.99 29.53
N ASP A 54 25.97 12.53 29.63
CA ASP A 54 26.67 11.86 28.53
C ASP A 54 26.12 10.46 28.21
N LEU A 55 25.40 9.84 29.16
CA LEU A 55 24.76 8.55 28.94
C LEU A 55 23.57 8.62 27.95
N PHE A 56 23.04 9.82 27.69
CA PHE A 56 21.99 10.06 26.69
C PHE A 56 22.48 10.81 25.45
N SER A 57 23.67 11.41 25.45
CA SER A 57 24.22 12.08 24.25
C SER A 57 24.55 11.06 23.14
N GLY A 58 25.10 9.90 23.50
CA GLY A 58 25.46 8.82 22.57
C GLY A 58 24.30 8.07 21.92
N MET A 59 23.03 8.39 22.22
CA MET A 59 21.84 7.83 21.54
C MET A 59 21.16 8.81 20.58
N PHE A 60 21.66 10.04 20.47
CA PHE A 60 21.16 11.06 19.55
C PHE A 60 22.30 11.71 18.75
N GLU A 61 23.19 10.88 18.17
CA GLU A 61 23.79 11.29 16.91
C GLU A 61 22.64 11.52 15.92
N SER A 62 22.43 12.79 15.54
CA SER A 62 21.52 13.11 14.44
C SER A 62 22.07 12.43 13.20
N PRO A 63 21.26 11.68 12.42
CA PRO A 63 21.76 10.92 11.28
C PRO A 63 22.55 11.86 10.39
N THR A 64 23.79 11.47 10.11
CA THR A 64 24.74 12.32 9.42
C THR A 64 24.15 12.73 8.08
N ARG A 65 24.58 13.89 7.55
CA ARG A 65 24.01 14.42 6.30
C ARG A 65 24.06 13.42 5.13
N ARG A 66 25.00 12.45 5.17
CA ARG A 66 25.09 11.31 4.25
C ARG A 66 23.95 10.28 4.40
N GLU A 67 23.53 9.96 5.61
CA GLU A 67 22.47 8.96 5.87
C GLU A 67 21.08 9.51 5.50
N LEU A 68 20.91 10.83 5.50
CA LEU A 68 19.74 11.51 4.93
C LEU A 68 19.78 11.61 3.39
N ASP A 69 20.96 11.48 2.78
CA ASP A 69 21.17 11.45 1.32
C ASP A 69 21.16 10.02 0.75
N GLU A 70 21.14 8.96 1.58
CA GLU A 70 21.02 7.59 1.07
C GLU A 70 19.64 7.35 0.43
N CYS A 71 19.68 7.16 -0.88
CA CYS A 71 18.57 6.69 -1.69
C CYS A 71 17.95 5.41 -1.10
N ALA A 72 16.83 5.55 -0.39
CA ALA A 72 16.14 4.49 0.35
C ALA A 72 15.37 3.50 -0.56
N THR A 73 16.01 3.02 -1.63
CA THR A 73 15.48 2.04 -2.59
C THR A 73 16.24 0.72 -2.48
N LYS A 74 15.53 -0.40 -2.62
CA LYS A 74 15.72 -1.49 -1.65
C LYS A 74 16.08 -2.83 -2.27
N ASN A 75 15.40 -3.22 -3.35
CA ASN A 75 15.77 -4.39 -4.15
C ASN A 75 16.86 -4.06 -5.18
N VAL A 76 17.39 -5.10 -5.86
CA VAL A 76 18.55 -4.97 -6.75
C VAL A 76 18.27 -4.22 -8.06
N ILE A 77 17.03 -4.25 -8.55
CA ILE A 77 16.60 -3.53 -9.77
C ILE A 77 16.52 -2.04 -9.47
N ASP A 78 15.81 -1.69 -8.39
CA ASP A 78 15.58 -0.33 -7.94
C ASP A 78 16.88 0.43 -7.66
N LYS A 79 17.81 -0.20 -6.92
CA LYS A 79 19.11 0.35 -6.56
C LYS A 79 19.96 0.76 -7.77
N CYS A 80 19.78 0.09 -8.90
CA CYS A 80 20.54 0.35 -10.12
C CYS A 80 20.16 1.66 -10.82
N TRP A 81 18.93 2.18 -10.66
CA TRP A 81 18.48 3.40 -11.35
C TRP A 81 17.84 4.47 -10.48
N ARG A 82 17.09 4.13 -9.42
CA ARG A 82 16.27 5.12 -8.66
C ARG A 82 17.08 6.12 -7.85
N CYS A 83 18.35 5.81 -7.64
CA CYS A 83 19.32 6.62 -6.91
C CYS A 83 20.07 7.62 -7.81
N LYS A 84 19.83 7.58 -9.13
CA LYS A 84 20.37 8.52 -10.10
C LYS A 84 19.43 9.72 -10.20
N PRO A 85 19.80 10.92 -9.69
CA PRO A 85 18.92 12.09 -9.74
C PRO A 85 18.69 12.59 -11.18
N ASP A 86 19.61 12.24 -12.09
CA ASP A 86 19.61 12.47 -13.54
C ASP A 86 18.68 11.50 -14.32
N TRP A 87 17.82 10.73 -13.66
CA TRP A 87 16.97 9.73 -14.33
C TRP A 87 16.07 10.33 -15.43
N ALA A 88 15.74 11.62 -15.37
CA ALA A 88 14.85 12.29 -16.32
C ALA A 88 15.58 12.72 -17.61
N GLU A 89 16.86 13.06 -17.47
CA GLU A 89 17.82 13.38 -18.52
C GLU A 89 18.41 12.10 -19.14
N ASN A 90 18.60 11.07 -18.31
CA ASN A 90 19.28 9.81 -18.62
C ASN A 90 18.30 8.61 -18.58
N ARG A 91 17.08 8.82 -19.10
CA ARG A 91 15.97 7.84 -19.00
C ARG A 91 16.33 6.44 -19.45
N GLN A 92 17.10 6.34 -20.54
CA GLN A 92 17.39 5.07 -21.20
C GLN A 92 18.30 4.14 -20.37
N ALA A 93 19.08 4.68 -19.42
CA ALA A 93 19.90 3.90 -18.48
C ALA A 93 19.08 3.04 -17.48
N LEU A 94 17.75 3.12 -17.52
CA LEU A 94 16.85 2.13 -16.90
C LEU A 94 17.05 0.73 -17.54
N ALA A 95 17.39 0.66 -18.83
CA ALA A 95 17.61 -0.60 -19.55
C ALA A 95 18.85 -1.38 -19.08
N ASP A 96 19.81 -0.74 -18.42
CA ASP A 96 20.97 -1.43 -17.84
C ASP A 96 20.60 -2.22 -16.57
N CYS A 97 19.40 -1.98 -16.01
CA CYS A 97 18.95 -2.51 -14.73
C CYS A 97 18.02 -3.72 -14.83
N VAL A 98 17.82 -4.28 -16.03
CA VAL A 98 16.98 -5.48 -16.19
C VAL A 98 17.67 -6.69 -15.56
N ALA A 99 17.05 -7.24 -14.52
CA ALA A 99 17.45 -8.50 -13.89
C ALA A 99 16.59 -9.67 -14.39
N GLY A 100 16.83 -10.88 -13.87
CA GLY A 100 16.03 -12.06 -14.20
C GLY A 100 16.26 -12.60 -15.61
N PHE A 101 15.31 -13.40 -16.08
CA PHE A 101 15.31 -13.97 -17.43
C PHE A 101 15.13 -12.93 -18.55
N ALA A 102 14.72 -11.69 -18.27
CA ALA A 102 14.69 -10.60 -19.25
C ALA A 102 16.02 -9.82 -19.35
N LYS A 103 17.03 -10.10 -18.51
CA LYS A 103 18.32 -9.39 -18.51
C LYS A 103 18.92 -9.29 -19.92
N GLY A 104 19.26 -8.07 -20.34
CA GLY A 104 19.66 -7.78 -21.73
C GLY A 104 18.48 -7.52 -22.68
N THR A 105 17.31 -7.18 -22.14
CA THR A 105 16.24 -6.42 -22.82
C THR A 105 16.60 -4.94 -22.76
N THR A 106 16.74 -4.29 -23.91
CA THR A 106 17.04 -2.85 -24.03
C THR A 106 15.82 -2.00 -24.33
N GLY A 107 14.71 -2.62 -24.78
CA GLY A 107 13.51 -1.89 -25.20
C GLY A 107 13.83 -0.93 -26.34
N GLY A 108 13.44 0.33 -26.16
CA GLY A 108 13.73 1.42 -27.10
C GLY A 108 15.06 2.13 -26.90
N ALA A 109 15.98 1.63 -26.06
CA ALA A 109 17.26 2.31 -25.81
C ALA A 109 18.13 2.39 -27.08
N GLY A 110 18.83 3.51 -27.27
CA GLY A 110 19.49 3.88 -28.52
C GLY A 110 18.52 4.41 -29.60
N GLY A 111 17.21 4.26 -29.41
CA GLY A 111 16.18 4.91 -30.21
C GLY A 111 15.89 6.34 -29.76
N GLU A 112 15.10 7.06 -30.57
CA GLU A 112 14.62 8.40 -30.24
C GLU A 112 13.64 8.37 -29.05
N ILE A 113 13.62 9.45 -28.27
CA ILE A 113 12.54 9.70 -27.31
C ILE A 113 11.30 10.17 -28.07
N TYR A 114 10.17 9.52 -27.85
CA TYR A 114 8.88 9.88 -28.44
C TYR A 114 7.92 10.31 -27.33
N THR A 115 7.52 11.59 -27.34
CA THR A 115 6.60 12.14 -26.35
C THR A 115 5.15 12.00 -26.79
N VAL A 116 4.35 11.29 -25.99
CA VAL A 116 2.89 11.30 -26.07
C VAL A 116 2.40 12.63 -25.51
N THR A 117 1.67 13.39 -26.34
CA THR A 117 1.07 14.70 -26.00
C THR A 117 -0.46 14.63 -25.97
N SER A 118 -1.05 13.60 -26.59
CA SER A 118 -2.49 13.35 -26.68
C SER A 118 -2.87 11.95 -26.17
N SER A 119 -3.94 11.88 -25.37
CA SER A 119 -4.57 10.63 -24.91
C SER A 119 -5.64 10.08 -25.87
N ALA A 120 -5.81 10.69 -27.04
CA ALA A 120 -6.74 10.23 -28.08
C ALA A 120 -6.33 8.89 -28.70
N ASP A 121 -7.31 8.11 -29.15
CA ASP A 121 -7.12 6.78 -29.74
C ASP A 121 -8.18 6.49 -30.83
N ASP A 122 -8.66 7.54 -31.51
CA ASP A 122 -9.94 7.50 -32.25
C ASP A 122 -9.90 6.75 -33.59
N ASP A 123 -8.72 6.55 -34.19
CA ASP A 123 -8.51 5.58 -35.28
C ASP A 123 -7.34 4.65 -34.93
N ALA A 124 -7.64 3.36 -34.75
CA ALA A 124 -6.64 2.33 -34.52
C ALA A 124 -5.87 1.91 -35.80
N THR A 125 -6.39 2.29 -36.97
CA THR A 125 -5.80 2.02 -38.30
C THR A 125 -4.68 3.00 -38.61
N ASN A 126 -4.97 4.30 -38.51
CA ASN A 126 -4.07 5.39 -38.85
C ASN A 126 -3.86 6.29 -37.60
N PRO A 127 -3.22 5.78 -36.54
CA PRO A 127 -3.07 6.54 -35.30
C PRO A 127 -2.32 7.86 -35.54
N THR A 128 -2.80 8.95 -34.95
CA THR A 128 -2.22 10.28 -35.16
C THR A 128 -0.89 10.43 -34.40
N PRO A 129 0.15 11.08 -34.99
CA PRO A 129 1.36 11.46 -34.26
C PRO A 129 1.03 12.26 -32.98
N GLY A 130 1.77 12.00 -31.91
CA GLY A 130 1.50 12.51 -30.55
C GLY A 130 0.61 11.60 -29.70
N THR A 131 0.00 10.56 -30.27
CA THR A 131 -0.73 9.51 -29.51
C THR A 131 0.19 8.36 -29.06
N LEU A 132 -0.20 7.62 -28.02
CA LEU A 132 0.49 6.41 -27.59
C LEU A 132 0.52 5.33 -28.68
N ARG A 133 -0.61 5.11 -29.39
CA ARG A 133 -0.71 4.09 -30.43
C ARG A 133 0.23 4.35 -31.62
N TYR A 134 0.40 5.61 -32.03
CA TYR A 134 1.34 5.92 -33.10
C TYR A 134 2.77 5.54 -32.74
N GLY A 135 3.23 5.87 -31.52
CA GLY A 135 4.55 5.50 -31.03
C GLY A 135 4.76 3.99 -30.93
N ALA A 136 3.80 3.28 -30.32
CA ALA A 136 3.86 1.83 -30.12
C ALA A 136 3.88 1.03 -31.44
N ALA A 137 3.28 1.58 -32.50
CA ALA A 137 3.22 0.96 -33.83
C ALA A 137 4.44 1.25 -34.74
N GLN A 138 5.38 2.11 -34.35
CA GLN A 138 6.53 2.47 -35.22
C GLN A 138 7.50 1.30 -35.43
N LYS A 139 8.04 1.17 -36.65
CA LYS A 139 9.04 0.13 -36.97
C LYS A 139 10.46 0.41 -36.46
N LYS A 140 10.75 1.62 -35.99
CA LYS A 140 12.05 1.99 -35.42
C LYS A 140 12.06 1.83 -33.89
N PRO A 141 13.23 1.63 -33.24
CA PRO A 141 13.33 1.68 -31.79
C PRO A 141 12.83 3.02 -31.23
N LEU A 142 12.04 3.01 -30.16
CA LEU A 142 11.51 4.22 -29.52
C LEU A 142 11.39 4.09 -28.00
N TRP A 143 11.85 5.12 -27.30
CA TRP A 143 11.62 5.31 -25.87
C TRP A 143 10.42 6.25 -25.68
N ILE A 144 9.24 5.68 -25.47
CA ILE A 144 7.96 6.39 -25.38
C ILE A 144 7.81 6.98 -23.97
N ILE A 145 7.64 8.29 -23.87
CA ILE A 145 7.37 9.03 -22.63
C ILE A 145 6.06 9.81 -22.76
N PHE A 146 5.62 10.44 -21.67
CA PHE A 146 4.37 11.21 -21.61
C PHE A 146 4.65 12.64 -21.17
N GLU A 147 4.04 13.62 -21.84
CA GLU A 147 4.21 15.06 -21.57
C GLU A 147 3.67 15.49 -20.20
N LYS A 148 2.61 14.81 -19.73
CA LYS A 148 1.79 15.17 -18.58
C LYS A 148 1.00 13.95 -18.11
N ASP A 149 0.33 14.05 -16.97
CA ASP A 149 -0.65 13.07 -16.50
C ASP A 149 -1.72 12.78 -17.57
N MET A 150 -2.04 11.51 -17.79
CA MET A 150 -2.98 11.07 -18.84
C MET A 150 -3.78 9.84 -18.42
N VAL A 151 -5.09 9.90 -18.67
CA VAL A 151 -5.97 8.74 -18.76
C VAL A 151 -6.23 8.45 -20.24
N ILE A 152 -5.89 7.23 -20.69
CA ILE A 152 -5.94 6.80 -22.09
C ILE A 152 -6.96 5.66 -22.21
N THR A 153 -8.09 5.92 -22.88
CA THR A 153 -9.13 4.91 -23.13
C THR A 153 -9.01 4.35 -24.54
N LEU A 154 -8.26 3.25 -24.64
CA LEU A 154 -7.95 2.57 -25.90
C LEU A 154 -9.22 1.96 -26.53
N LYS A 155 -9.49 2.28 -27.81
CA LYS A 155 -10.67 1.81 -28.56
C LYS A 155 -10.54 0.37 -29.06
N HIS A 156 -9.31 -0.13 -29.15
CA HIS A 156 -8.94 -1.53 -29.38
C HIS A 156 -7.64 -1.83 -28.60
N THR A 157 -7.21 -3.08 -28.46
CA THR A 157 -5.91 -3.38 -27.81
C THR A 157 -4.74 -2.59 -28.41
N LEU A 158 -3.84 -2.10 -27.56
CA LEU A 158 -2.61 -1.43 -27.97
C LEU A 158 -1.59 -2.47 -28.42
N VAL A 159 -1.46 -2.63 -29.74
CA VAL A 159 -0.39 -3.45 -30.33
C VAL A 159 0.95 -2.74 -30.19
N VAL A 160 1.91 -3.39 -29.55
CA VAL A 160 3.30 -2.93 -29.41
C VAL A 160 4.19 -3.71 -30.38
N THR A 161 5.06 -3.00 -31.08
CA THR A 161 6.08 -3.57 -32.00
C THR A 161 7.41 -3.83 -31.30
N ASP A 162 8.38 -4.43 -31.99
CA ASP A 162 9.74 -4.66 -31.49
C ASP A 162 10.45 -3.37 -31.05
N ASP A 163 11.43 -3.52 -30.15
CA ASP A 163 12.36 -2.46 -29.71
C ASP A 163 11.63 -1.22 -29.14
N LYS A 164 10.76 -1.44 -28.14
CA LYS A 164 9.96 -0.38 -27.51
C LYS A 164 10.21 -0.30 -26.01
N THR A 165 10.26 0.92 -25.50
CA THR A 165 10.00 1.18 -24.08
C THR A 165 8.77 2.06 -23.96
N ILE A 166 7.84 1.71 -23.07
CA ILE A 166 6.79 2.62 -22.57
C ILE A 166 7.19 3.00 -21.14
N ASP A 167 7.57 4.26 -20.94
CA ASP A 167 8.14 4.79 -19.69
C ASP A 167 7.23 5.88 -19.09
N GLY A 168 6.45 5.50 -18.07
CA GLY A 168 5.55 6.40 -17.36
C GLY A 168 6.24 7.42 -16.43
N ARG A 169 7.55 7.31 -16.16
CA ARG A 169 8.19 8.16 -15.13
C ARG A 169 8.09 9.64 -15.48
N GLY A 170 7.65 10.45 -14.52
CA GLY A 170 7.43 11.89 -14.69
C GLY A 170 5.97 12.28 -14.96
N ALA A 171 5.07 11.31 -15.17
CA ALA A 171 3.64 11.53 -15.36
C ALA A 171 2.81 10.43 -14.66
N LYS A 172 1.60 10.75 -14.22
CA LYS A 172 0.61 9.74 -13.82
C LYS A 172 -0.10 9.22 -15.06
N VAL A 173 0.29 8.04 -15.52
CA VAL A 173 -0.27 7.39 -16.72
C VAL A 173 -1.24 6.28 -16.31
N GLU A 174 -2.46 6.32 -16.85
CA GLU A 174 -3.52 5.33 -16.69
C GLU A 174 -4.02 4.86 -18.06
N ILE A 175 -3.95 3.56 -18.34
CA ILE A 175 -4.65 2.91 -19.46
C ILE A 175 -5.91 2.29 -18.89
N ALA A 176 -7.08 2.83 -19.24
CA ALA A 176 -8.32 2.48 -18.53
C ALA A 176 -9.60 2.56 -19.37
N HIS A 177 -10.59 1.77 -18.96
CA HIS A 177 -11.96 1.76 -19.51
C HIS A 177 -12.09 1.33 -20.99
N GLY A 178 -11.05 0.70 -21.54
CA GLY A 178 -10.95 0.21 -22.92
C GLY A 178 -10.08 -1.04 -23.01
N GLY A 179 -9.41 -1.25 -24.14
CA GLY A 179 -8.50 -2.39 -24.32
C GLY A 179 -7.23 -2.32 -23.47
N GLY A 180 -6.59 -3.48 -23.27
CA GLY A 180 -5.24 -3.57 -22.68
C GLY A 180 -4.11 -3.44 -23.71
N VAL A 181 -2.93 -3.96 -23.35
CA VAL A 181 -1.70 -3.95 -24.17
C VAL A 181 -1.44 -5.35 -24.74
N THR A 182 -1.12 -5.45 -26.04
CA THR A 182 -0.77 -6.72 -26.68
C THR A 182 0.64 -6.66 -27.30
N ILE A 183 1.51 -7.50 -26.77
CA ILE A 183 2.87 -7.78 -27.24
C ILE A 183 2.81 -9.16 -27.93
N HIS A 184 2.77 -9.20 -29.27
CA HIS A 184 2.51 -10.45 -30.00
C HIS A 184 3.39 -10.59 -31.24
N GLY A 185 4.23 -11.64 -31.25
CA GLY A 185 5.15 -11.96 -32.36
C GLY A 185 6.37 -11.04 -32.44
N VAL A 186 6.78 -10.44 -31.33
CA VAL A 186 7.81 -9.37 -31.27
C VAL A 186 8.85 -9.65 -30.19
N LYS A 187 9.92 -8.87 -30.14
CA LYS A 187 10.94 -8.95 -29.09
C LYS A 187 11.36 -7.60 -28.54
N ASN A 188 12.08 -7.64 -27.42
CA ASN A 188 12.78 -6.50 -26.85
C ASN A 188 11.83 -5.34 -26.48
N VAL A 189 10.94 -5.59 -25.52
CA VAL A 189 9.94 -4.62 -25.07
C VAL A 189 10.01 -4.40 -23.57
N ILE A 190 10.03 -3.13 -23.15
CA ILE A 190 9.95 -2.69 -21.76
C ILE A 190 8.62 -1.96 -21.55
N VAL A 191 7.85 -2.36 -20.54
CA VAL A 191 6.64 -1.66 -20.07
C VAL A 191 6.90 -1.25 -18.62
N HIS A 192 7.10 0.04 -18.38
CA HIS A 192 7.57 0.55 -17.09
C HIS A 192 6.69 1.70 -16.54
N GLY A 193 6.29 1.58 -15.27
CA GLY A 193 5.79 2.71 -14.49
C GLY A 193 4.37 3.18 -14.80
N ILE A 194 3.53 2.36 -15.45
CA ILE A 194 2.16 2.72 -15.85
C ILE A 194 1.08 2.00 -15.03
N ASN A 195 -0.10 2.60 -14.92
CA ASN A 195 -1.28 1.96 -14.33
C ASN A 195 -2.18 1.41 -15.45
N ILE A 196 -2.69 0.20 -15.31
CA ILE A 196 -3.64 -0.41 -16.26
C ILE A 196 -4.80 -1.02 -15.47
N HIS A 197 -6.02 -0.52 -15.67
CA HIS A 197 -7.18 -0.97 -14.88
C HIS A 197 -8.54 -0.68 -15.51
N ASP A 198 -9.57 -1.38 -15.01
CA ASP A 198 -10.94 -1.31 -15.53
C ASP A 198 -10.96 -1.57 -17.06
N VAL A 199 -10.09 -2.48 -17.52
CA VAL A 199 -9.97 -2.92 -18.91
C VAL A 199 -11.17 -3.79 -19.33
N LYS A 200 -11.37 -3.94 -20.64
CA LYS A 200 -12.55 -4.57 -21.23
C LYS A 200 -12.17 -5.53 -22.35
N GLU A 201 -13.05 -6.50 -22.59
CA GLU A 201 -13.12 -7.22 -23.87
C GLU A 201 -13.29 -6.20 -25.01
N MET A 202 -12.48 -6.31 -26.06
CA MET A 202 -12.55 -5.41 -27.22
C MET A 202 -12.63 -6.21 -28.53
N PRO A 203 -13.43 -5.76 -29.52
CA PRO A 203 -13.51 -6.41 -30.81
C PRO A 203 -12.19 -6.35 -31.57
N GLY A 204 -11.96 -7.39 -32.38
CA GLY A 204 -10.78 -7.51 -33.23
C GLY A 204 -10.66 -6.36 -34.24
N PHE A 205 -9.42 -6.05 -34.59
CA PHE A 205 -9.10 -4.90 -35.43
C PHE A 205 -7.87 -5.18 -36.32
N GLY A 206 -7.82 -4.59 -37.52
CA GLY A 206 -6.66 -4.70 -38.41
C GLY A 206 -6.30 -6.13 -38.81
N GLY A 207 -7.30 -7.01 -38.95
CA GLY A 207 -7.12 -8.44 -39.22
C GLY A 207 -6.70 -9.29 -38.01
N ARG A 208 -6.62 -8.71 -36.81
CA ARG A 208 -6.36 -9.43 -35.55
C ARG A 208 -7.68 -9.83 -34.88
N SER A 209 -7.65 -10.92 -34.12
CA SER A 209 -8.72 -11.29 -33.17
C SER A 209 -8.97 -10.18 -32.16
N GLY A 210 -10.11 -10.25 -31.45
CA GLY A 210 -10.34 -9.45 -30.25
C GLY A 210 -9.35 -9.76 -29.15
N CYS A 211 -9.39 -8.97 -28.08
CA CYS A 211 -8.73 -9.30 -26.82
C CYS A 211 -9.78 -9.61 -25.75
N ASP A 212 -9.55 -10.68 -24.99
CA ASP A 212 -10.45 -11.16 -23.93
C ASP A 212 -10.44 -10.27 -22.67
N GLY A 213 -9.71 -9.15 -22.74
CA GLY A 213 -9.70 -8.08 -21.75
C GLY A 213 -8.60 -8.17 -20.70
N ASP A 214 -7.50 -8.86 -20.99
CA ASP A 214 -6.26 -8.76 -20.20
C ASP A 214 -5.75 -7.32 -20.11
N ALA A 215 -5.03 -6.98 -19.05
CA ALA A 215 -4.28 -5.72 -18.97
C ALA A 215 -2.99 -5.74 -19.84
N ILE A 216 -2.21 -6.84 -19.83
CA ILE A 216 -1.06 -7.07 -20.71
C ILE A 216 -1.02 -8.52 -21.20
N THR A 217 -1.20 -8.75 -22.51
CA THR A 217 -0.99 -10.06 -23.15
C THR A 217 0.38 -10.11 -23.83
N VAL A 218 1.19 -11.12 -23.51
CA VAL A 218 2.48 -11.44 -24.15
C VAL A 218 2.39 -12.80 -24.84
N LYS A 219 2.52 -12.82 -26.17
CA LYS A 219 2.32 -14.03 -26.98
C LYS A 219 3.43 -14.21 -28.01
N SER A 220 4.00 -15.42 -28.11
CA SER A 220 5.09 -15.76 -29.03
C SER A 220 6.18 -14.69 -29.12
N SER A 221 6.57 -14.14 -27.96
CA SER A 221 7.43 -12.95 -27.84
C SER A 221 8.58 -13.17 -26.86
N SER A 222 9.70 -12.45 -27.02
CA SER A 222 10.89 -12.68 -26.18
C SER A 222 11.63 -11.41 -25.75
N LYS A 223 12.41 -11.49 -24.67
CA LYS A 223 13.06 -10.32 -24.05
C LYS A 223 12.05 -9.24 -23.67
N ILE A 224 11.18 -9.58 -22.72
CA ILE A 224 10.07 -8.72 -22.29
C ILE A 224 10.20 -8.39 -20.80
N TRP A 225 10.24 -7.11 -20.47
CA TRP A 225 10.32 -6.64 -19.09
C TRP A 225 9.09 -5.80 -18.74
N ILE A 226 8.35 -6.23 -17.73
CA ILE A 226 7.19 -5.51 -17.18
C ILE A 226 7.57 -5.09 -15.77
N ASP A 227 7.75 -3.80 -15.54
CA ASP A 227 8.32 -3.25 -14.32
C ASP A 227 7.50 -2.11 -13.74
N HIS A 228 7.37 -2.04 -12.41
CA HIS A 228 6.69 -0.91 -11.74
C HIS A 228 5.28 -0.61 -12.29
N CYS A 229 4.55 -1.61 -12.78
CA CYS A 229 3.17 -1.40 -13.26
C CYS A 229 2.16 -1.62 -12.12
N THR A 230 1.08 -0.84 -12.09
CA THR A 230 -0.09 -1.10 -11.23
C THR A 230 -1.18 -1.76 -12.07
N LEU A 231 -1.63 -2.96 -11.70
CA LEU A 231 -2.64 -3.71 -12.44
C LEU A 231 -3.80 -4.10 -11.53
N SER A 232 -5.03 -3.81 -11.94
CA SER A 232 -6.25 -4.19 -11.22
C SER A 232 -7.47 -4.23 -12.12
N LYS A 233 -8.49 -5.03 -11.78
CA LYS A 233 -9.81 -5.10 -12.47
C LYS A 233 -9.77 -5.28 -14.01
N GLY A 234 -10.16 -6.47 -14.45
CA GLY A 234 -10.40 -6.82 -15.86
C GLY A 234 -11.31 -8.05 -15.92
N PRO A 235 -11.90 -8.39 -17.08
CA PRO A 235 -12.77 -9.55 -17.26
C PRO A 235 -12.05 -10.91 -17.21
N ASP A 236 -10.85 -11.07 -17.81
CA ASP A 236 -9.98 -12.25 -17.60
C ASP A 236 -8.71 -11.92 -16.80
N GLY A 237 -7.53 -11.81 -17.42
CA GLY A 237 -6.25 -11.72 -16.72
C GLY A 237 -5.77 -10.30 -16.38
N LEU A 238 -4.61 -10.20 -15.71
CA LEU A 238 -3.81 -8.97 -15.68
C LEU A 238 -2.53 -9.12 -16.53
N ILE A 239 -1.77 -10.22 -16.39
CA ILE A 239 -0.64 -10.52 -17.27
C ILE A 239 -0.69 -11.98 -17.72
N ASP A 240 -0.83 -12.19 -19.03
CA ASP A 240 -0.86 -13.51 -19.65
C ASP A 240 0.34 -13.68 -20.59
N VAL A 241 1.25 -14.61 -20.27
CA VAL A 241 2.48 -14.91 -21.02
C VAL A 241 2.36 -16.31 -21.65
N THR A 242 2.37 -16.41 -22.99
CA THR A 242 1.82 -17.60 -23.67
C THR A 242 2.52 -17.96 -25.00
N VAL A 243 2.32 -19.20 -25.47
CA VAL A 243 2.60 -19.69 -26.82
C VAL A 243 4.05 -19.44 -27.26
N GLY A 244 5.00 -20.07 -26.55
CA GLY A 244 6.43 -20.02 -26.83
C GLY A 244 7.13 -18.73 -26.36
N SER A 245 6.46 -17.89 -25.57
CA SER A 245 7.08 -16.67 -25.03
C SER A 245 8.14 -17.01 -23.98
N THR A 246 9.29 -16.33 -24.00
CA THR A 246 10.42 -16.65 -23.09
C THR A 246 11.40 -15.49 -22.89
N GLY A 247 12.23 -15.55 -21.86
CA GLY A 247 13.11 -14.45 -21.48
C GLY A 247 12.30 -13.26 -20.95
N VAL A 248 11.41 -13.53 -19.98
CA VAL A 248 10.46 -12.55 -19.45
C VAL A 248 10.77 -12.25 -17.98
N THR A 249 10.54 -11.01 -17.55
CA THR A 249 10.61 -10.64 -16.13
C THR A 249 9.49 -9.69 -15.78
N ILE A 250 8.77 -10.03 -14.72
CA ILE A 250 7.69 -9.24 -14.13
C ILE A 250 8.22 -8.79 -12.77
N SER A 251 8.57 -7.51 -12.65
CA SER A 251 9.20 -6.97 -11.44
C SER A 251 8.51 -5.74 -10.87
N ASN A 252 8.64 -5.54 -9.56
CA ASN A 252 8.15 -4.34 -8.86
C ASN A 252 6.66 -3.98 -9.12
N CYS A 253 5.85 -4.88 -9.68
CA CYS A 253 4.47 -4.58 -10.05
C CYS A 253 3.55 -4.76 -8.85
N LYS A 254 2.48 -3.96 -8.81
CA LYS A 254 1.41 -4.12 -7.82
C LYS A 254 0.15 -4.66 -8.49
N PHE A 255 -0.31 -5.81 -8.02
CA PHE A 255 -1.53 -6.47 -8.44
C PHE A 255 -2.57 -6.38 -7.35
N HIS A 256 -3.78 -5.90 -7.65
CA HIS A 256 -4.85 -5.83 -6.65
C HIS A 256 -6.27 -5.87 -7.21
N ASN A 257 -7.25 -6.13 -6.34
CA ASN A 257 -8.69 -6.06 -6.63
C ASN A 257 -9.10 -6.82 -7.91
N HIS A 258 -8.71 -8.10 -8.01
CA HIS A 258 -8.83 -8.86 -9.25
C HIS A 258 -8.83 -10.39 -9.01
N ASP A 259 -9.32 -11.18 -9.97
CA ASP A 259 -9.36 -12.65 -9.87
C ASP A 259 -8.02 -13.31 -10.29
N LYS A 260 -7.64 -13.18 -11.57
CA LYS A 260 -6.65 -14.00 -12.27
C LYS A 260 -5.36 -13.20 -12.57
N ALA A 261 -4.50 -12.95 -11.59
CA ALA A 261 -3.40 -11.99 -11.80
C ALA A 261 -2.40 -12.33 -12.91
N VAL A 262 -1.72 -13.49 -12.86
CA VAL A 262 -0.63 -13.82 -13.79
C VAL A 262 -0.70 -15.27 -14.28
N LEU A 263 -0.99 -15.48 -15.57
CA LEU A 263 -0.93 -16.81 -16.21
C LEU A 263 0.35 -16.93 -17.05
N LEU A 264 1.10 -18.02 -16.84
CA LEU A 264 2.32 -18.34 -17.56
C LEU A 264 2.13 -19.70 -18.24
N GLY A 265 1.79 -19.68 -19.53
CA GLY A 265 1.36 -20.82 -20.34
C GLY A 265 -0.15 -21.07 -20.29
N ALA A 266 -0.83 -20.92 -21.44
CA ALA A 266 -2.29 -20.83 -21.51
C ALA A 266 -3.03 -22.17 -21.67
N ASP A 267 -2.43 -23.16 -22.33
CA ASP A 267 -3.08 -24.43 -22.66
C ASP A 267 -2.18 -25.62 -22.29
N ASP A 268 -2.79 -26.78 -22.04
CA ASP A 268 -2.05 -28.02 -21.73
C ASP A 268 -1.57 -28.75 -23.01
N SER A 269 -1.82 -28.18 -24.21
CA SER A 269 -1.33 -28.66 -25.51
C SER A 269 -0.23 -27.80 -26.16
N HIS A 270 -0.02 -26.55 -25.72
CA HIS A 270 1.06 -25.66 -26.22
C HIS A 270 2.44 -26.09 -25.69
N THR A 271 2.95 -27.23 -26.17
CA THR A 271 4.21 -27.82 -25.69
C THR A 271 5.47 -26.99 -25.93
N GLU A 272 5.40 -25.96 -26.78
CA GLU A 272 6.42 -24.93 -26.96
C GLU A 272 6.69 -24.10 -25.70
N ASP A 273 5.71 -23.98 -24.79
CA ASP A 273 5.86 -23.31 -23.50
C ASP A 273 6.84 -24.05 -22.56
N LYS A 274 7.34 -25.25 -22.92
CA LYS A 274 8.49 -25.90 -22.25
C LYS A 274 9.78 -25.07 -22.32
N ASN A 275 9.91 -24.18 -23.30
CA ASN A 275 11.05 -23.28 -23.45
C ASN A 275 10.85 -21.95 -22.69
N MET A 276 9.70 -21.75 -22.04
CA MET A 276 9.36 -20.53 -21.31
C MET A 276 10.22 -20.40 -20.05
N HIS A 277 10.92 -19.27 -19.93
CA HIS A 277 11.68 -18.88 -18.75
C HIS A 277 11.19 -17.51 -18.27
N VAL A 278 10.69 -17.44 -17.02
CA VAL A 278 10.13 -16.21 -16.44
C VAL A 278 10.61 -16.00 -15.01
N THR A 279 11.01 -14.76 -14.71
CA THR A 279 11.24 -14.29 -13.34
C THR A 279 10.06 -13.44 -12.87
N VAL A 280 9.49 -13.76 -11.71
CA VAL A 280 8.48 -12.96 -11.01
C VAL A 280 9.13 -12.47 -9.71
N ALA A 281 9.52 -11.20 -9.66
CA ALA A 281 10.38 -10.66 -8.59
C ALA A 281 9.88 -9.35 -7.94
N PHE A 282 9.97 -9.23 -6.62
CA PHE A 282 9.67 -7.97 -5.90
C PHE A 282 8.25 -7.42 -6.12
N ASN A 283 7.31 -8.23 -6.60
CA ASN A 283 5.93 -7.82 -6.83
C ASN A 283 5.11 -7.86 -5.54
N ARG A 284 3.99 -7.15 -5.54
CA ARG A 284 3.06 -7.07 -4.40
C ARG A 284 1.65 -7.44 -4.84
N PHE A 285 1.12 -8.53 -4.28
CA PHE A 285 -0.21 -9.06 -4.57
C PHE A 285 -1.12 -8.86 -3.34
N GLU A 286 -2.12 -7.98 -3.45
CA GLU A 286 -3.04 -7.64 -2.36
C GLU A 286 -4.50 -7.74 -2.84
N SER A 287 -5.34 -8.55 -2.18
CA SER A 287 -6.74 -8.76 -2.61
C SER A 287 -6.86 -9.25 -4.05
N VAL A 288 -6.03 -10.25 -4.37
CA VAL A 288 -6.03 -11.01 -5.64
C VAL A 288 -6.56 -12.42 -5.35
N VAL A 289 -7.49 -12.96 -6.13
CA VAL A 289 -8.08 -14.27 -5.84
C VAL A 289 -7.08 -15.41 -6.06
N GLN A 290 -6.37 -15.41 -7.19
CA GLN A 290 -5.52 -16.53 -7.63
C GLN A 290 -4.50 -16.14 -8.71
N ARG A 291 -3.77 -17.14 -9.22
CA ARG A 291 -2.74 -17.03 -10.28
C ARG A 291 -1.60 -16.04 -9.92
N MET A 292 -0.80 -16.36 -8.90
CA MET A 292 0.31 -15.50 -8.44
C MET A 292 1.67 -16.23 -8.37
N PRO A 293 2.21 -16.77 -9.48
CA PRO A 293 1.60 -16.97 -10.79
C PRO A 293 0.82 -18.30 -10.87
N ARG A 294 0.13 -18.56 -12.00
CA ARG A 294 -0.29 -19.91 -12.42
C ARG A 294 0.54 -20.34 -13.63
N CYS A 295 1.28 -21.43 -13.52
CA CYS A 295 2.28 -21.86 -14.51
C CYS A 295 1.90 -23.13 -15.29
N ARG A 296 2.51 -23.31 -16.46
CA ARG A 296 2.59 -24.57 -17.22
C ARG A 296 3.96 -24.78 -17.83
N PHE A 297 4.39 -26.03 -17.96
CA PHE A 297 5.58 -26.52 -18.68
C PHE A 297 6.96 -25.96 -18.33
N GLY A 298 7.16 -24.64 -18.42
CA GLY A 298 8.46 -23.98 -18.38
C GLY A 298 9.11 -23.89 -16.99
N PHE A 299 10.09 -22.98 -16.91
CA PHE A 299 10.90 -22.72 -15.73
C PHE A 299 10.59 -21.34 -15.13
N PHE A 300 10.24 -21.32 -13.85
CA PHE A 300 9.68 -20.16 -13.18
C PHE A 300 10.42 -19.86 -11.87
N GLN A 301 11.11 -18.72 -11.81
CA GLN A 301 11.60 -18.17 -10.55
C GLN A 301 10.55 -17.22 -9.96
N VAL A 302 10.10 -17.50 -8.74
CA VAL A 302 9.22 -16.62 -7.97
C VAL A 302 10.01 -16.17 -6.75
N VAL A 303 10.49 -14.91 -6.73
CA VAL A 303 11.50 -14.45 -5.76
C VAL A 303 11.16 -13.12 -5.08
N ASN A 304 11.22 -13.10 -3.74
CA ASN A 304 10.99 -11.91 -2.91
C ASN A 304 9.68 -11.12 -3.19
N ASN A 305 8.60 -11.80 -3.53
CA ASN A 305 7.27 -11.19 -3.71
C ASN A 305 6.44 -11.20 -2.40
N ASP A 306 5.59 -10.19 -2.21
CA ASP A 306 4.65 -10.09 -1.09
C ASP A 306 3.26 -10.60 -1.52
N HIS A 307 2.81 -11.72 -0.96
CA HIS A 307 1.50 -12.32 -1.23
C HIS A 307 0.62 -12.20 0.01
N LYS A 308 -0.47 -11.41 -0.08
CA LYS A 308 -1.33 -11.09 1.05
C LYS A 308 -2.82 -11.29 0.76
N GLY A 309 -3.43 -12.25 1.45
CA GLY A 309 -4.88 -12.45 1.47
C GLY A 309 -5.46 -12.87 0.12
N TRP A 310 -5.03 -14.04 -0.36
CA TRP A 310 -5.53 -14.63 -1.60
C TRP A 310 -6.94 -15.26 -1.47
N GLY A 311 -7.68 -15.39 -2.56
CA GLY A 311 -9.04 -15.93 -2.53
C GLY A 311 -9.15 -17.46 -2.69
N ILE A 312 -8.18 -18.11 -3.34
CA ILE A 312 -8.15 -19.57 -3.50
C ILE A 312 -6.74 -20.12 -3.23
N TYR A 313 -5.71 -19.59 -3.91
CA TYR A 313 -4.30 -19.97 -3.75
C TYR A 313 -3.39 -18.83 -4.22
N ALA A 314 -2.10 -18.88 -3.87
CA ALA A 314 -1.10 -17.96 -4.45
C ALA A 314 -0.45 -18.58 -5.70
N ILE A 315 0.42 -19.57 -5.52
CA ILE A 315 1.18 -20.20 -6.60
C ILE A 315 0.41 -21.43 -7.11
N GLY A 316 0.31 -21.63 -8.43
CA GLY A 316 -0.36 -22.80 -8.97
C GLY A 316 0.08 -23.20 -10.38
N GLY A 317 -0.57 -24.23 -10.95
CA GLY A 317 -0.23 -24.68 -12.30
C GLY A 317 -0.82 -26.03 -12.72
N SER A 318 -0.56 -26.41 -13.97
CA SER A 318 -0.82 -27.73 -14.57
C SER A 318 0.31 -28.10 -15.52
N SER A 319 0.37 -29.35 -15.98
CA SER A 319 1.33 -29.79 -17.02
C SER A 319 2.82 -29.55 -16.67
N ASN A 320 3.24 -30.05 -15.50
CA ASN A 320 4.65 -30.15 -15.06
C ASN A 320 5.52 -28.87 -15.24
N PRO A 321 5.15 -27.72 -14.67
CA PRO A 321 6.02 -26.55 -14.60
C PRO A 321 7.07 -26.74 -13.49
N THR A 322 8.30 -26.27 -13.72
CA THR A 322 9.32 -26.15 -12.65
C THR A 322 9.17 -24.78 -11.98
N ILE A 323 8.84 -24.77 -10.68
CA ILE A 323 8.61 -23.53 -9.91
C ILE A 323 9.56 -23.49 -8.72
N LEU A 324 10.37 -22.43 -8.65
CA LEU A 324 11.26 -22.14 -7.52
C LEU A 324 10.73 -20.92 -6.77
N SER A 325 10.07 -21.15 -5.63
CA SER A 325 9.74 -20.12 -4.64
C SER A 325 10.97 -19.84 -3.78
N GLN A 326 11.41 -18.59 -3.73
CA GLN A 326 12.62 -18.20 -3.01
C GLN A 326 12.47 -16.85 -2.29
N GLY A 327 12.62 -16.83 -0.97
CA GLY A 327 12.57 -15.58 -0.20
C GLY A 327 11.25 -14.81 -0.29
N ASN A 328 10.14 -15.41 -0.72
CA ASN A 328 8.83 -14.75 -0.78
C ASN A 328 8.22 -14.62 0.62
N ARG A 329 7.17 -13.81 0.73
CA ARG A 329 6.34 -13.70 1.94
C ARG A 329 4.90 -14.07 1.63
N PHE A 330 4.35 -15.01 2.39
CA PHE A 330 3.00 -15.52 2.23
C PHE A 330 2.17 -15.27 3.50
N HIS A 331 1.35 -14.22 3.49
CA HIS A 331 0.39 -13.93 4.55
C HIS A 331 -0.99 -14.46 4.16
N ALA A 332 -1.34 -15.64 4.69
CA ALA A 332 -2.59 -16.31 4.35
C ALA A 332 -3.85 -15.53 4.80
N PRO A 333 -5.01 -15.78 4.16
CA PRO A 333 -6.33 -15.33 4.63
C PRO A 333 -6.68 -15.87 6.03
N GLY A 334 -7.78 -15.39 6.63
CA GLY A 334 -8.23 -15.89 7.93
C GLY A 334 -8.71 -17.35 7.86
N GLU A 335 -9.28 -17.72 6.72
CA GLU A 335 -9.99 -18.95 6.43
C GLU A 335 -9.08 -20.19 6.52
N LYS A 336 -9.50 -21.21 7.28
CA LYS A 336 -8.72 -22.43 7.49
C LYS A 336 -8.44 -23.24 6.21
N HIS A 337 -9.26 -23.10 5.17
CA HIS A 337 -9.10 -23.83 3.91
C HIS A 337 -8.20 -23.10 2.89
N LEU A 338 -7.85 -21.83 3.14
CA LEU A 338 -7.02 -21.01 2.24
C LEU A 338 -5.55 -20.93 2.70
N LYS A 339 -5.12 -21.81 3.60
CA LYS A 339 -3.76 -21.79 4.19
C LYS A 339 -2.68 -22.35 3.25
N GLN A 340 -3.05 -23.22 2.32
CA GLN A 340 -2.11 -23.79 1.36
C GLN A 340 -1.77 -22.77 0.25
N VAL A 341 -0.49 -22.42 0.14
CA VAL A 341 0.04 -21.49 -0.87
C VAL A 341 -0.06 -22.06 -2.29
N THR A 342 0.08 -23.38 -2.42
CA THR A 342 0.27 -24.10 -3.69
C THR A 342 -0.98 -24.83 -4.19
N MET A 343 -1.40 -24.63 -5.45
CA MET A 343 -2.50 -25.38 -6.08
C MET A 343 -2.08 -26.08 -7.38
N ARG A 344 -2.02 -27.42 -7.38
CA ARG A 344 -1.88 -28.22 -8.61
C ARG A 344 -3.26 -28.45 -9.24
N THR A 345 -3.32 -28.35 -10.56
CA THR A 345 -4.54 -28.55 -11.36
C THR A 345 -4.28 -29.54 -12.50
N ASN A 346 -5.34 -30.22 -12.96
CA ASN A 346 -5.35 -31.18 -14.08
C ASN A 346 -4.44 -32.42 -13.93
N ALA A 347 -3.94 -32.72 -12.72
CA ALA A 347 -3.02 -33.84 -12.45
C ALA A 347 -3.36 -34.60 -11.16
N LYS A 348 -3.03 -35.90 -11.11
CA LYS A 348 -3.18 -36.71 -9.88
C LYS A 348 -1.97 -36.53 -8.95
N GLU A 349 -2.13 -36.90 -7.68
CA GLU A 349 -1.05 -36.76 -6.68
C GLU A 349 0.21 -37.56 -7.05
N ASP A 350 0.07 -38.80 -7.51
CA ASP A 350 1.19 -39.65 -7.94
C ASP A 350 1.90 -39.15 -9.20
N GLU A 351 1.26 -38.24 -9.94
CA GLU A 351 1.83 -37.55 -11.10
C GLU A 351 2.53 -36.26 -10.65
N TRP A 352 1.82 -35.34 -9.98
CA TRP A 352 2.37 -34.03 -9.63
C TRP A 352 3.43 -34.08 -8.52
N LYS A 353 3.50 -35.15 -7.72
CA LYS A 353 4.63 -35.40 -6.81
C LYS A 353 5.99 -35.38 -7.49
N ASN A 354 6.05 -35.64 -8.80
CA ASN A 354 7.27 -35.62 -9.60
C ASN A 354 7.59 -34.23 -10.19
N TRP A 355 6.69 -33.25 -10.09
CA TRP A 355 6.90 -31.90 -10.62
C TRP A 355 7.79 -31.11 -9.66
N ASN A 356 8.82 -30.43 -10.17
CA ASN A 356 9.80 -29.72 -9.36
C ASN A 356 9.24 -28.37 -8.85
N TRP A 357 8.47 -28.42 -7.75
CA TRP A 357 7.94 -27.25 -7.06
C TRP A 357 8.65 -27.12 -5.72
N ARG A 358 9.58 -26.18 -5.63
CA ARG A 358 10.48 -26.00 -4.49
C ARG A 358 10.17 -24.68 -3.78
N SER A 359 10.44 -24.67 -2.48
CA SER A 359 10.34 -23.50 -1.61
C SER A 359 11.60 -23.45 -0.77
N SER A 360 12.24 -22.29 -0.71
CA SER A 360 13.49 -22.10 0.04
C SER A 360 13.24 -21.97 1.54
N ASP A 361 14.26 -22.29 2.34
CA ASP A 361 14.38 -21.88 3.75
C ASP A 361 14.19 -20.37 3.99
N LYS A 362 14.45 -19.53 2.99
CA LYS A 362 14.22 -18.08 3.01
C LYS A 362 12.73 -17.67 2.88
N ASP A 363 11.81 -18.55 2.47
CA ASP A 363 10.39 -18.20 2.34
C ASP A 363 9.74 -18.01 3.72
N VAL A 364 8.98 -16.93 3.91
CA VAL A 364 8.28 -16.62 5.17
C VAL A 364 6.78 -16.89 5.05
N PHE A 365 6.28 -17.72 5.97
CA PHE A 365 4.88 -18.13 6.03
C PHE A 365 4.19 -17.56 7.28
N GLU A 366 3.18 -16.72 7.07
CA GLU A 366 2.42 -16.04 8.12
C GLU A 366 0.95 -16.48 8.17
N ASN A 367 0.29 -16.26 9.32
CA ASN A 367 -1.10 -16.64 9.56
C ASN A 367 -1.39 -18.14 9.27
N GLY A 368 -0.40 -19.00 9.50
CA GLY A 368 -0.49 -20.44 9.22
C GLY A 368 -0.47 -20.80 7.74
N ALA A 369 0.06 -19.94 6.86
CA ALA A 369 0.37 -20.32 5.48
C ALA A 369 1.33 -21.53 5.43
N PHE A 370 1.28 -22.32 4.36
CA PHE A 370 2.29 -23.34 4.07
C PHE A 370 2.43 -23.65 2.57
N PHE A 371 3.64 -23.98 2.14
CA PHE A 371 3.93 -24.50 0.80
C PHE A 371 4.03 -26.03 0.85
N VAL A 372 3.44 -26.74 -0.10
CA VAL A 372 3.62 -28.19 -0.25
C VAL A 372 4.67 -28.42 -1.35
N PRO A 373 5.92 -28.81 -1.05
CA PRO A 373 6.93 -29.06 -2.07
C PRO A 373 6.68 -30.38 -2.83
N SER A 374 7.27 -30.49 -4.03
CA SER A 374 7.29 -31.73 -4.82
C SER A 374 8.56 -31.80 -5.68
N GLY A 375 8.79 -32.98 -6.29
CA GLY A 375 9.96 -33.24 -7.15
C GLY A 375 11.29 -33.16 -6.40
N SER A 376 12.36 -32.95 -7.15
CA SER A 376 13.72 -32.72 -6.64
C SER A 376 14.17 -31.28 -6.92
N ASP A 377 15.28 -30.87 -6.31
CA ASP A 377 15.91 -29.60 -6.67
C ASP A 377 16.50 -29.71 -8.08
N PRO A 378 16.03 -28.88 -9.04
CA PRO A 378 16.39 -29.04 -10.44
C PRO A 378 17.86 -28.68 -10.67
N GLN A 379 18.54 -29.48 -11.51
CA GLN A 379 19.86 -29.14 -12.01
C GLN A 379 19.72 -28.00 -13.02
N LEU A 380 20.09 -26.78 -12.61
CA LEU A 380 19.97 -25.59 -13.44
C LEU A 380 20.98 -25.62 -14.59
N THR A 381 20.56 -25.19 -15.78
CA THR A 381 21.52 -24.92 -16.87
C THR A 381 22.42 -23.73 -16.50
N PRO A 382 23.62 -23.59 -17.10
CA PRO A 382 24.46 -22.41 -16.88
C PRO A 382 23.75 -21.09 -17.22
N GLU A 383 22.86 -21.10 -18.22
CA GLU A 383 21.99 -19.98 -18.59
C GLU A 383 20.97 -19.67 -17.49
N GLN A 384 20.24 -20.67 -16.99
CA GLN A 384 19.33 -20.50 -15.85
C GLN A 384 20.08 -19.93 -14.64
N GLN A 385 21.21 -20.52 -14.28
CA GLN A 385 22.01 -20.11 -13.12
C GLN A 385 22.55 -18.67 -13.25
N ALA A 386 22.82 -18.18 -14.46
CA ALA A 386 23.29 -16.81 -14.72
C ALA A 386 22.16 -15.75 -14.76
N HIS A 387 20.90 -16.18 -14.88
CA HIS A 387 19.72 -15.33 -14.97
C HIS A 387 18.82 -15.33 -13.73
N MET A 388 19.00 -16.28 -12.79
CA MET A 388 18.34 -16.25 -11.48
C MET A 388 18.73 -15.01 -10.68
N ILE A 389 17.76 -14.34 -10.07
CA ILE A 389 18.00 -13.27 -9.07
C ILE A 389 18.33 -13.91 -7.73
N GLU A 390 19.31 -13.39 -6.98
CA GLU A 390 19.58 -13.87 -5.63
C GLU A 390 18.45 -13.50 -4.66
N ALA A 391 17.92 -14.51 -3.96
CA ALA A 391 16.83 -14.31 -3.01
C ALA A 391 17.34 -13.76 -1.66
N ALA A 392 16.81 -12.62 -1.25
CA ALA A 392 16.90 -12.13 0.13
C ALA A 392 15.97 -12.92 1.07
N PRO A 393 16.07 -12.79 2.41
CA PRO A 393 15.10 -13.33 3.35
C PRO A 393 13.66 -12.83 3.13
N GLY A 394 12.66 -13.71 3.30
CA GLY A 394 11.24 -13.35 3.21
C GLY A 394 10.76 -12.33 4.24
N ALA A 395 11.51 -12.13 5.33
CA ALA A 395 11.25 -11.09 6.31
C ALA A 395 11.49 -9.67 5.74
N ASP A 396 12.37 -9.52 4.76
CA ASP A 396 12.70 -8.25 4.14
C ASP A 396 11.72 -7.86 3.03
N VAL A 397 10.85 -8.78 2.59
CA VAL A 397 9.91 -8.55 1.47
C VAL A 397 9.01 -7.30 1.64
N PRO A 398 8.44 -6.99 2.82
CA PRO A 398 7.68 -5.74 3.01
C PRO A 398 8.52 -4.47 2.79
N HIS A 399 9.83 -4.56 2.97
CA HIS A 399 10.82 -3.50 2.72
C HIS A 399 11.20 -3.47 1.23
N LEU A 400 11.56 -4.63 0.64
CA LEU A 400 11.96 -4.79 -0.77
C LEU A 400 10.85 -4.41 -1.78
N THR A 401 9.59 -4.67 -1.42
CA THR A 401 8.39 -4.41 -2.24
C THR A 401 7.66 -3.11 -1.84
N SER A 402 8.23 -2.33 -0.92
CA SER A 402 7.57 -1.13 -0.34
C SER A 402 7.19 -0.05 -1.35
N CYS A 403 7.78 -0.06 -2.55
CA CYS A 403 7.53 0.87 -3.64
C CYS A 403 6.89 0.22 -4.88
N ALA A 404 6.36 -1.00 -4.78
CA ALA A 404 5.77 -1.72 -5.91
C ALA A 404 4.51 -1.03 -6.47
N GLY A 405 4.35 -1.07 -7.80
CA GLY A 405 3.37 -0.30 -8.57
C GLY A 405 3.97 0.94 -9.25
N ALA A 406 3.13 1.70 -9.95
CA ALA A 406 3.52 2.89 -10.71
C ALA A 406 4.08 4.00 -9.82
N LEU A 407 5.13 4.66 -10.31
CA LEU A 407 5.94 5.58 -9.52
C LEU A 407 5.63 7.06 -9.78
N SER A 408 5.40 7.80 -8.69
CA SER A 408 5.41 9.27 -8.71
C SER A 408 6.84 9.81 -8.77
N CYS A 409 7.52 9.65 -9.91
CA CYS A 409 8.85 10.22 -10.16
C CYS A 409 8.76 11.72 -10.47
N VAL A 410 9.62 12.54 -9.84
CA VAL A 410 9.72 13.99 -10.08
C VAL A 410 11.13 14.31 -10.59
N PRO A 411 11.30 15.04 -11.71
CA PRO A 411 12.62 15.38 -12.24
C PRO A 411 13.51 16.11 -11.22
N GLY A 412 14.81 15.82 -11.23
CA GLY A 412 15.78 16.42 -10.31
C GLY A 412 15.60 16.04 -8.83
N ARG A 413 14.77 15.04 -8.49
CA ARG A 413 14.64 14.50 -7.12
C ARG A 413 14.79 12.97 -7.10
N PRO A 414 15.62 12.41 -6.20
CA PRO A 414 15.54 10.99 -5.88
C PRO A 414 14.19 10.67 -5.20
N TYR A 415 13.70 9.45 -5.36
CA TYR A 415 12.38 9.07 -4.86
C TYR A 415 12.39 8.88 -3.33
N SER A 416 11.80 9.82 -2.59
CA SER A 416 11.53 9.69 -1.16
C SER A 416 10.36 8.73 -0.90
N PRO A 417 10.53 7.62 -0.15
CA PRO A 417 9.43 6.70 0.14
C PRO A 417 8.37 7.35 1.05
N LYS A 418 7.09 7.02 0.81
CA LYS A 418 5.98 7.44 1.67
C LYS A 418 6.00 6.64 2.97
N VAL A 419 6.66 7.15 3.99
CA VAL A 419 6.66 6.58 5.34
C VAL A 419 5.32 6.89 6.03
N PHE A 420 4.69 5.86 6.57
CA PHE A 420 3.54 5.99 7.46
C PHE A 420 4.00 5.68 8.89
N ILE A 421 3.73 6.58 9.82
CA ILE A 421 4.04 6.45 11.24
C ILE A 421 2.79 6.73 12.06
N GLY A 422 2.63 6.03 13.17
CA GLY A 422 1.57 6.29 14.14
C GLY A 422 1.94 5.74 15.51
N HIS A 423 1.39 6.37 16.56
CA HIS A 423 1.54 5.93 17.95
C HIS A 423 0.17 5.49 18.50
N SER A 424 0.13 4.37 19.22
CA SER A 424 -1.12 3.77 19.69
C SER A 424 -1.13 3.54 21.21
N ILE A 425 -2.21 3.98 21.85
CA ILE A 425 -2.48 3.85 23.29
C ILE A 425 -3.65 2.89 23.47
N TYR A 426 -3.44 1.80 24.21
CA TYR A 426 -4.41 0.73 24.39
C TYR A 426 -4.93 0.69 25.83
N LYS A 427 -6.25 0.78 26.03
CA LYS A 427 -6.90 0.78 27.36
C LYS A 427 -8.03 -0.25 27.42
N GLY A 428 -8.55 -0.53 28.62
CA GLY A 428 -9.52 -1.61 28.82
C GLY A 428 -10.87 -1.46 28.09
N LYS A 429 -11.24 -0.24 27.66
CA LYS A 429 -12.52 0.05 26.97
C LYS A 429 -12.37 0.53 25.52
N ALA A 430 -11.19 0.98 25.11
CA ALA A 430 -10.92 1.52 23.77
C ALA A 430 -9.41 1.67 23.52
N ALA A 431 -9.05 1.90 22.25
CA ALA A 431 -7.71 2.23 21.81
C ALA A 431 -7.70 3.53 21.00
N LEU A 432 -6.64 4.33 21.16
CA LEU A 432 -6.36 5.54 20.38
C LEU A 432 -5.16 5.25 19.48
N THR A 433 -5.23 5.63 18.21
CA THR A 433 -4.08 5.73 17.31
C THR A 433 -3.94 7.15 16.78
N VAL A 434 -2.70 7.65 16.77
CA VAL A 434 -2.33 9.03 16.47
C VAL A 434 -1.37 9.04 15.30
N GLU A 435 -1.76 9.65 14.18
CA GLU A 435 -1.00 9.65 12.92
C GLU A 435 -0.84 11.07 12.35
N PRO A 436 0.38 11.58 12.13
CA PRO A 436 0.56 12.82 11.38
C PRO A 436 0.21 12.62 9.90
N ARG A 437 -0.38 13.66 9.29
CA ARG A 437 -0.70 13.73 7.86
C ARG A 437 0.00 14.97 7.28
N PRO A 438 0.84 14.81 6.24
CA PRO A 438 1.69 15.88 5.76
C PRO A 438 0.89 17.00 5.06
N PRO A 439 1.44 18.22 4.98
CA PRO A 439 0.86 19.31 4.19
C PRO A 439 0.79 18.98 2.69
N GLU A 440 -0.12 19.66 2.00
CA GLU A 440 -0.28 19.60 0.55
C GLU A 440 0.25 20.90 -0.09
N PHE A 441 0.97 20.76 -1.20
CA PHE A 441 1.53 21.87 -1.97
C PHE A 441 1.07 21.78 -3.43
N ALA A 442 0.78 22.91 -4.06
CA ALA A 442 0.58 23.01 -5.50
C ALA A 442 1.77 23.73 -6.17
N PRO A 443 2.13 23.37 -7.41
CA PRO A 443 3.07 24.16 -8.21
C PRO A 443 2.45 25.52 -8.60
N LEU A 444 3.32 26.46 -8.91
CA LEU A 444 3.03 27.76 -9.52
C LEU A 444 3.70 27.82 -10.91
N ASP A 445 3.22 28.70 -11.79
CA ASP A 445 3.76 28.87 -13.15
C ASP A 445 5.25 29.24 -13.19
N SER A 446 5.80 29.76 -12.08
CA SER A 446 7.22 30.05 -11.88
C SER A 446 8.08 28.84 -11.52
N GLY A 447 7.50 27.63 -11.43
CA GLY A 447 8.17 26.42 -10.92
C GLY A 447 8.34 26.37 -9.40
N ALA A 448 7.94 27.43 -8.69
CA ALA A 448 7.85 27.43 -7.23
C ALA A 448 6.64 26.63 -6.73
N PHE A 449 6.60 26.32 -5.43
CA PHE A 449 5.49 25.60 -4.79
C PHE A 449 4.84 26.47 -3.72
N LYS A 450 3.50 26.45 -3.66
CA LYS A 450 2.70 27.11 -2.63
C LYS A 450 2.01 26.07 -1.75
N LEU A 451 2.06 26.26 -0.44
CA LEU A 451 1.25 25.51 0.52
C LEU A 451 -0.24 25.75 0.21
N THR A 452 -0.98 24.70 -0.14
CA THR A 452 -2.43 24.78 -0.39
C THR A 452 -3.24 24.34 0.81
N LYS A 453 -2.67 23.50 1.68
CA LYS A 453 -3.32 22.98 2.89
C LYS A 453 -2.27 22.51 3.89
N GLU A 454 -2.41 22.93 5.14
CA GLU A 454 -1.57 22.49 6.25
C GLU A 454 -1.71 20.99 6.52
N GLY A 455 -0.65 20.41 7.10
CA GLY A 455 -0.71 19.09 7.71
C GLY A 455 -1.57 19.10 8.98
N PHE A 456 -2.03 17.92 9.38
CA PHE A 456 -2.89 17.73 10.55
C PHE A 456 -2.55 16.41 11.24
N ILE A 457 -2.99 16.22 12.49
CA ILE A 457 -2.88 14.93 13.18
C ILE A 457 -4.23 14.23 13.18
N SER A 458 -4.28 13.02 12.63
CA SER A 458 -5.45 12.16 12.65
C SER A 458 -5.48 11.34 13.95
N LEU A 459 -6.57 11.46 14.70
CA LEU A 459 -6.85 10.64 15.87
C LEU A 459 -7.90 9.59 15.51
N GLN A 460 -7.61 8.32 15.75
CA GLN A 460 -8.50 7.20 15.49
C GLN A 460 -8.83 6.49 16.80
N PHE A 461 -10.11 6.50 17.18
CA PHE A 461 -10.63 5.92 18.41
C PHE A 461 -11.40 4.62 18.08
N ALA A 462 -10.91 3.47 18.52
CA ALA A 462 -11.57 2.17 18.33
C ALA A 462 -12.14 1.64 19.67
N PRO A 463 -13.43 1.28 19.77
CA PRO A 463 -13.99 0.69 20.97
C PRO A 463 -13.43 -0.73 21.20
N ALA A 464 -13.38 -1.18 22.46
CA ALA A 464 -13.00 -2.55 22.78
C ALA A 464 -14.09 -3.55 22.34
N ALA A 465 -13.68 -4.61 21.64
CA ALA A 465 -14.50 -5.78 21.31
C ALA A 465 -14.35 -6.90 22.36
N GLY A 466 -13.28 -6.86 23.17
CA GLY A 466 -12.97 -7.85 24.19
C GLY A 466 -11.69 -7.49 24.95
N VAL A 467 -11.22 -8.38 25.82
CA VAL A 467 -9.98 -8.16 26.59
C VAL A 467 -8.79 -8.02 25.65
N ARG A 468 -8.21 -6.81 25.58
CA ARG A 468 -7.13 -6.42 24.64
C ARG A 468 -7.49 -6.59 23.15
N GLN A 469 -8.78 -6.59 22.80
CA GLN A 469 -9.27 -6.67 21.42
C GLN A 469 -10.09 -5.41 21.10
N TYR A 470 -9.90 -4.85 19.90
CA TYR A 470 -10.44 -3.54 19.52
C TYR A 470 -11.07 -3.58 18.13
N ASP A 471 -12.28 -3.02 18.01
CA ASP A 471 -13.02 -2.99 16.75
C ASP A 471 -12.60 -1.78 15.91
N TRP A 472 -11.60 -2.00 15.06
CA TRP A 472 -11.12 -0.99 14.10
C TRP A 472 -12.07 -0.79 12.90
N SER A 473 -13.15 -1.59 12.76
CA SER A 473 -14.20 -1.34 11.77
C SER A 473 -15.18 -0.26 12.25
N ARG A 474 -15.45 -0.22 13.57
CA ARG A 474 -16.25 0.80 14.26
C ARG A 474 -15.47 2.04 14.72
N LYS A 475 -14.25 2.25 14.21
CA LYS A 475 -13.42 3.37 14.68
C LYS A 475 -14.00 4.74 14.32
N GLN A 476 -14.04 5.64 15.29
CA GLN A 476 -14.33 7.05 15.07
C GLN A 476 -13.04 7.82 14.81
N VAL A 477 -13.10 8.82 13.93
CA VAL A 477 -11.93 9.62 13.53
C VAL A 477 -12.15 11.10 13.81
N PHE A 478 -11.18 11.74 14.45
CA PHE A 478 -11.07 13.19 14.63
C PHE A 478 -9.77 13.68 13.97
N SER A 479 -9.66 14.97 13.66
CA SER A 479 -8.45 15.56 13.10
C SER A 479 -8.11 16.83 13.87
N LEU A 480 -6.84 17.01 14.24
CA LEU A 480 -6.35 18.21 14.90
C LEU A 480 -5.59 19.06 13.88
N SER A 481 -6.06 20.29 13.65
CA SER A 481 -5.30 21.35 12.98
C SER A 481 -4.10 21.78 13.84
N VAL A 482 -3.13 22.49 13.25
CA VAL A 482 -1.93 22.95 13.97
C VAL A 482 -2.27 23.78 15.22
N THR A 483 -3.31 24.62 15.15
CA THR A 483 -3.79 25.41 16.29
C THR A 483 -4.37 24.53 17.40
N GLU A 484 -5.14 23.50 17.07
CA GLU A 484 -5.73 22.57 18.06
C GLU A 484 -4.64 21.68 18.71
N ILE A 485 -3.61 21.30 17.94
CA ILE A 485 -2.40 20.67 18.47
C ILE A 485 -1.70 21.60 19.48
N GLY A 486 -1.55 22.89 19.14
CA GLY A 486 -1.00 23.91 20.03
C GLY A 486 -1.78 24.05 21.35
N SER A 487 -3.12 24.00 21.29
CA SER A 487 -3.95 23.99 22.50
C SER A 487 -3.69 22.76 23.38
N ILE A 488 -3.53 21.56 22.80
CA ILE A 488 -3.21 20.33 23.57
C ILE A 488 -1.79 20.39 24.15
N ILE A 489 -0.80 20.89 23.39
CA ILE A 489 0.57 21.13 23.90
C ILE A 489 0.58 22.07 25.11
N SER A 490 -0.34 23.04 25.13
CA SER A 490 -0.43 24.07 26.17
C SER A 490 -1.23 23.65 27.42
N LEU A 491 -1.77 22.44 27.48
CA LEU A 491 -2.56 21.96 28.64
C LEU A 491 -1.67 21.71 29.86
N GLY A 492 -1.91 22.43 30.95
CA GLY A 492 -1.42 22.08 32.27
C GLY A 492 -2.16 20.87 32.87
N ALA A 493 -1.65 20.37 33.99
CA ALA A 493 -2.12 19.14 34.65
C ALA A 493 -3.54 19.23 35.28
N ARG A 494 -4.22 20.37 35.17
CA ARG A 494 -5.61 20.59 35.61
C ARG A 494 -6.48 21.28 34.56
N ASP A 495 -5.92 21.59 33.40
CA ASP A 495 -6.61 22.34 32.36
C ASP A 495 -7.34 21.37 31.42
N SER A 496 -8.35 21.88 30.71
CA SER A 496 -9.11 21.14 29.71
C SER A 496 -9.32 21.96 28.44
N CYS A 497 -9.55 21.26 27.33
CA CYS A 497 -9.94 21.88 26.06
C CYS A 497 -11.02 21.07 25.35
N GLU A 498 -11.85 21.74 24.55
CA GLU A 498 -12.89 21.14 23.73
C GLU A 498 -12.77 21.62 22.28
N PHE A 499 -12.87 20.70 21.34
CA PHE A 499 -12.81 20.95 19.90
C PHE A 499 -14.09 20.44 19.22
N PHE A 500 -14.73 21.29 18.40
CA PHE A 500 -15.95 20.97 17.67
C PHE A 500 -15.66 20.89 16.16
N HIS A 501 -16.00 19.76 15.54
CA HIS A 501 -15.84 19.52 14.11
C HIS A 501 -17.18 19.10 13.47
N ASP A 502 -17.49 19.69 12.32
CA ASP A 502 -18.59 19.28 11.44
C ASP A 502 -18.02 18.94 10.04
N PRO A 503 -18.02 17.66 9.63
CA PRO A 503 -17.51 17.22 8.32
C PRO A 503 -18.26 17.78 7.10
N PHE A 504 -19.44 18.35 7.31
CA PHE A 504 -20.34 18.90 6.29
C PHE A 504 -20.47 20.42 6.37
N LYS A 505 -19.67 21.10 7.19
CA LYS A 505 -19.63 22.58 7.23
C LYS A 505 -19.43 23.17 5.82
N GLY A 506 -20.30 24.10 5.42
CA GLY A 506 -20.36 24.67 4.08
C GLY A 506 -21.00 23.77 3.01
N LYS A 507 -21.78 22.75 3.39
CA LYS A 507 -22.46 21.80 2.48
C LYS A 507 -23.91 21.57 2.90
N SER A 508 -24.66 20.82 2.07
CA SER A 508 -26.09 20.49 2.25
C SER A 508 -26.46 19.85 3.59
N ASP A 509 -25.53 19.14 4.23
CA ASP A 509 -25.76 18.33 5.42
C ASP A 509 -25.05 18.88 6.67
N GLU A 510 -24.71 20.17 6.68
CA GLU A 510 -24.21 20.88 7.86
C GLU A 510 -25.18 20.73 9.06
N GLY A 511 -24.64 20.58 10.26
CA GLY A 511 -25.38 20.34 11.50
C GLY A 511 -25.95 18.92 11.65
N ARG A 512 -25.76 18.03 10.65
CA ARG A 512 -26.23 16.64 10.69
C ARG A 512 -25.20 15.66 11.25
N VAL A 513 -23.90 15.99 11.20
CA VAL A 513 -22.83 15.22 11.86
C VAL A 513 -21.98 16.14 12.73
N ARG A 514 -22.08 15.94 14.05
CA ARG A 514 -21.32 16.66 15.07
C ARG A 514 -20.26 15.75 15.67
N LYS A 515 -19.02 16.21 15.70
CA LYS A 515 -17.92 15.59 16.47
C LYS A 515 -17.44 16.58 17.53
N VAL A 516 -17.28 16.10 18.75
CA VAL A 516 -16.73 16.86 19.87
C VAL A 516 -15.62 16.04 20.49
N LEU A 517 -14.40 16.56 20.51
CA LEU A 517 -13.29 16.00 21.26
C LEU A 517 -13.04 16.86 22.49
N LYS A 518 -13.19 16.27 23.67
CA LYS A 518 -12.78 16.85 24.95
C LYS A 518 -11.47 16.20 25.41
N VAL A 519 -10.57 17.02 25.95
CA VAL A 519 -9.40 16.58 26.72
C VAL A 519 -9.54 17.20 28.11
N GLU A 520 -9.73 16.38 29.13
CA GLU A 520 -10.10 16.79 30.50
C GLU A 520 -9.18 16.08 31.52
N PRO A 521 -8.80 16.70 32.64
CA PRO A 521 -7.88 16.07 33.60
C PRO A 521 -8.51 14.85 34.28
N LEU A 522 -7.70 13.83 34.57
CA LEU A 522 -8.12 12.69 35.39
C LEU A 522 -8.34 13.14 36.86
N PRO A 523 -9.40 12.67 37.56
CA PRO A 523 -9.72 13.14 38.92
C PRO A 523 -8.64 12.91 39.98
N ASP A 524 -7.74 11.95 39.75
CA ASP A 524 -6.57 11.62 40.58
C ASP A 524 -5.29 12.38 40.18
N GLY A 525 -5.35 13.20 39.11
CA GLY A 525 -4.19 13.89 38.54
C GLY A 525 -3.21 12.98 37.78
N SER A 526 -3.57 11.72 37.50
CA SER A 526 -2.68 10.74 36.86
C SER A 526 -2.49 10.94 35.35
N GLY A 527 -3.14 11.93 34.74
CA GLY A 527 -3.12 12.23 33.30
C GLY A 527 -4.41 12.94 32.85
N HIS A 528 -4.90 12.62 31.64
CA HIS A 528 -6.09 13.23 31.03
C HIS A 528 -7.01 12.17 30.40
N PHE A 529 -8.32 12.38 30.48
CA PHE A 529 -9.30 11.70 29.64
C PHE A 529 -9.35 12.36 28.25
N PHE A 530 -9.23 11.55 27.21
CA PHE A 530 -9.64 11.90 25.85
C PHE A 530 -11.04 11.31 25.62
N ASN A 531 -12.03 12.17 25.36
CA ASN A 531 -13.41 11.77 25.07
C ASN A 531 -13.82 12.28 23.70
N LEU A 532 -14.05 11.37 22.74
CA LEU A 532 -14.60 11.69 21.43
C LEU A 532 -16.08 11.31 21.38
N SER A 533 -16.96 12.32 21.42
CA SER A 533 -18.40 12.19 21.17
C SER A 533 -18.73 12.44 19.70
N VAL A 534 -19.50 11.55 19.08
CA VAL A 534 -19.93 11.62 17.68
C VAL A 534 -21.44 11.39 17.57
N GLN A 535 -22.16 12.44 17.21
CA GLN A 535 -23.58 12.37 16.87
C GLN A 535 -23.75 12.49 15.34
N ASN A 536 -24.34 11.49 14.71
CA ASN A 536 -24.58 11.42 13.28
C ASN A 536 -26.06 11.12 12.98
N LYS A 537 -26.80 12.18 12.62
CA LYS A 537 -28.24 12.17 12.33
C LYS A 537 -28.59 11.55 10.96
N LEU A 538 -27.60 11.22 10.13
CA LEU A 538 -27.81 10.55 8.85
C LEU A 538 -28.07 9.03 9.02
N ILE A 539 -27.45 8.44 10.05
CA ILE A 539 -27.52 7.00 10.36
C ILE A 539 -28.08 6.72 11.78
N ASN A 540 -28.65 7.74 12.43
CA ASN A 540 -29.18 7.69 13.79
C ASN A 540 -28.19 7.11 14.83
N MET A 541 -26.93 7.53 14.75
CA MET A 541 -25.85 7.11 15.65
C MET A 541 -25.51 8.22 16.64
N ASP A 542 -25.41 7.86 17.93
CA ASP A 542 -24.81 8.70 18.96
C ASP A 542 -23.86 7.82 19.78
N GLU A 543 -22.57 8.13 19.75
CA GLU A 543 -21.49 7.31 20.31
C GLU A 543 -20.48 8.21 21.04
N SER A 544 -19.90 7.74 22.15
CA SER A 544 -18.82 8.46 22.84
C SER A 544 -17.75 7.48 23.32
N ILE A 545 -16.50 7.72 22.92
CA ILE A 545 -15.36 6.83 23.19
C ILE A 545 -14.40 7.53 24.14
N TYR A 546 -14.20 6.92 25.31
CA TYR A 546 -13.45 7.46 26.44
C TYR A 546 -12.14 6.70 26.64
N ILE A 547 -11.01 7.41 26.67
CA ILE A 547 -9.67 6.84 26.81
C ILE A 547 -8.90 7.60 27.91
N PRO A 548 -8.61 6.97 29.06
CA PRO A 548 -7.70 7.55 30.06
C PRO A 548 -6.25 7.45 29.54
N VAL A 549 -5.66 8.60 29.22
CA VAL A 549 -4.26 8.75 28.82
C VAL A 549 -3.47 9.15 30.07
N THR A 550 -2.52 8.31 30.48
CA THR A 550 -1.68 8.60 31.66
C THR A 550 -0.72 9.75 31.39
N LYS A 551 -0.21 10.38 32.44
CA LYS A 551 0.79 11.46 32.38
C LYS A 551 2.02 11.10 31.55
N ALA A 552 2.45 9.83 31.57
CA ALA A 552 3.56 9.34 30.76
C ALA A 552 3.19 9.29 29.27
N GLU A 553 2.05 8.70 28.92
CA GLU A 553 1.55 8.65 27.54
C GLU A 553 1.25 10.06 26.99
N PHE A 554 0.69 10.94 27.82
CA PHE A 554 0.44 12.34 27.47
C PHE A 554 1.74 13.08 27.18
N ALA A 555 2.78 12.90 27.99
CA ALA A 555 4.11 13.49 27.73
C ALA A 555 4.72 13.00 26.40
N ILE A 556 4.53 11.73 26.03
CA ILE A 556 4.93 11.20 24.72
C ILE A 556 4.14 11.86 23.59
N LEU A 557 2.82 12.03 23.74
CA LEU A 557 2.00 12.76 22.75
C LEU A 557 2.46 14.22 22.61
N ILE A 558 2.69 14.95 23.71
CA ILE A 558 3.16 16.34 23.67
C ILE A 558 4.54 16.44 23.01
N SER A 559 5.46 15.51 23.27
CA SER A 559 6.76 15.45 22.60
C SER A 559 6.62 15.23 21.09
N ALA A 560 5.83 14.23 20.68
CA ALA A 560 5.55 13.95 19.27
C ALA A 560 4.84 15.10 18.56
N PHE A 561 3.95 15.82 19.24
CA PHE A 561 3.22 16.98 18.72
C PHE A 561 4.16 18.17 18.50
N ASN A 562 5.01 18.51 19.47
CA ASN A 562 6.02 19.57 19.32
C ASN A 562 6.98 19.27 18.17
N PHE A 563 7.42 18.01 18.02
CA PHE A 563 8.24 17.60 16.89
C PHE A 563 7.50 17.71 15.54
N ALA A 564 6.21 17.36 15.49
CA ALA A 564 5.44 17.35 14.25
C ALA A 564 5.06 18.76 13.74
N VAL A 565 4.73 19.72 14.61
CA VAL A 565 4.17 21.03 14.23
C VAL A 565 4.96 21.76 13.11
N PRO A 566 6.30 21.91 13.17
CA PRO A 566 7.07 22.54 12.08
C PRO A 566 7.01 21.80 10.73
N TYR A 567 6.78 20.48 10.75
CA TYR A 567 6.60 19.69 9.54
C TYR A 567 5.19 19.84 8.98
N LEU A 568 4.17 19.88 9.84
CA LEU A 568 2.76 20.09 9.45
C LEU A 568 2.54 21.48 8.84
N LEU A 569 3.22 22.51 9.35
CA LEU A 569 3.27 23.86 8.76
C LEU A 569 4.07 23.95 7.45
N GLY A 570 4.74 22.87 7.03
CA GLY A 570 5.58 22.86 5.83
C GLY A 570 6.90 23.64 5.95
N TRP A 571 7.25 24.17 7.13
CA TRP A 571 8.45 24.99 7.34
C TRP A 571 9.75 24.23 7.06
N HIS A 572 9.78 22.92 7.31
CA HIS A 572 10.90 22.05 6.92
C HIS A 572 11.27 22.18 5.42
N THR A 573 10.28 22.32 4.53
CA THR A 573 10.50 22.52 3.09
C THR A 573 11.14 23.88 2.78
N PHE A 574 10.78 24.92 3.53
CA PHE A 574 11.35 26.26 3.40
C PHE A 574 12.78 26.32 3.95
N VAL A 575 13.04 25.79 5.14
CA VAL A 575 14.40 25.71 5.70
C VAL A 575 15.33 24.89 4.79
N SER A 576 14.79 23.87 4.11
CA SER A 576 15.55 23.05 3.14
C SER A 576 15.77 23.75 1.78
N SER A 577 15.01 24.79 1.43
CA SER A 577 15.21 25.56 0.21
C SER A 577 16.12 26.78 0.39
N ILE A 578 16.32 27.23 1.64
CA ILE A 578 17.41 28.17 1.99
C ILE A 578 18.75 27.44 1.83
N LYS A 579 19.36 27.57 0.65
CA LYS A 579 20.78 27.27 0.49
C LYS A 579 21.57 28.23 1.40
N PRO A 580 22.52 27.76 2.21
CA PRO A 580 23.57 28.63 2.69
C PRO A 580 24.39 29.04 1.45
N GLU A 581 24.31 30.32 1.06
CA GLU A 581 25.20 30.83 0.03
C GLU A 581 26.64 30.73 0.52
N GLY A 582 27.50 30.11 -0.30
CA GLY A 582 28.91 30.00 0.03
C GLY A 582 29.54 31.39 0.08
N THR A 583 30.21 31.72 1.18
CA THR A 583 30.95 32.98 1.33
C THR A 583 32.16 33.02 0.38
N GLY A 584 31.90 33.42 -0.87
CA GLY A 584 32.85 33.32 -1.98
C GLY A 584 32.45 34.17 -3.18
N GLY A 585 32.27 35.48 -3.00
CA GLY A 585 31.79 36.35 -4.07
C GLY A 585 31.67 37.84 -3.73
N LEU A 586 32.66 38.44 -3.05
CA LEU A 586 32.71 39.91 -2.93
C LEU A 586 32.99 40.54 -4.30
N ASN A 587 31.98 41.16 -4.91
CA ASN A 587 32.13 42.09 -6.03
C ASN A 587 31.13 43.24 -5.91
N ASN A 588 31.63 44.48 -5.95
CA ASN A 588 30.83 45.69 -5.74
C ASN A 588 30.00 46.06 -6.98
N ALA A 589 28.69 46.18 -6.81
CA ALA A 589 27.82 46.92 -7.74
C ALA A 589 26.64 47.58 -6.99
N ASN A 590 26.70 48.92 -6.85
CA ASN A 590 25.56 49.76 -6.48
C ASN A 590 24.53 49.79 -7.62
N SER A 591 23.21 49.99 -7.44
CA SER A 591 22.36 50.08 -6.23
C SER A 591 20.88 50.10 -6.65
N ARG A 592 19.94 50.16 -5.69
CA ARG A 592 18.47 50.34 -5.85
C ARG A 592 17.67 49.14 -6.37
N TYR A 593 17.07 48.40 -5.44
CA TYR A 593 15.64 48.56 -5.15
C TYR A 593 15.43 48.36 -3.63
N GLY A 594 14.33 48.89 -3.08
CA GLY A 594 14.10 48.94 -1.64
C GLY A 594 13.64 47.61 -1.04
N ALA A 595 14.04 47.34 0.20
CA ALA A 595 13.44 46.31 1.04
C ALA A 595 12.52 46.99 2.06
N ASP A 596 11.21 46.83 1.87
CA ASP A 596 10.21 47.27 2.86
C ASP A 596 10.21 46.28 4.04
N LEU A 597 10.95 46.61 5.09
CA LEU A 597 11.05 45.82 6.31
C LEU A 597 9.96 46.25 7.31
N GLU A 598 9.10 45.33 7.70
CA GLU A 598 7.88 45.59 8.49
C GLU A 598 8.12 45.92 9.98
N TRP A 599 9.35 46.29 10.37
CA TRP A 599 9.71 46.72 11.73
C TRP A 599 9.42 48.19 11.99
N SER A 600 8.21 48.66 11.62
CA SER A 600 7.76 50.02 11.91
C SER A 600 6.23 50.13 12.08
N ARG A 601 5.66 49.32 12.98
CA ARG A 601 4.38 49.58 13.67
C ARG A 601 4.26 48.79 14.96
#